data_AF-A0A9E2FUE4-F1
#
_entry.id   AF-A0A9E2FUE4-F1
#
_cell.length_a   1.000
_cell.length_b   1.000
_cell.length_c   1.000
_cell.angle_alpha   90.00
_cell.angle_beta   90.00
_cell.angle_gamma   90.00
#
_symmetry.space_group_name_H-M   'P 1'
#
loop_
_entity.id
_entity.type
_entity.pdbx_description
1 polymer ?
#
loop_
_entity_poly.entity_id
_entity_poly.type
_entity_poly.pdbx_seq_one_letter_code
_entity_poly.pdbx_strand_id
1 'polypeptide(L)'
;MNTFSIVTFTSNATVYKLKEPLPLENEHCGEKLCLYNKELNIYGFGDSWTACMDEIREYLEFLWENYAMEDDKHLTKGAVELKNKLRDMVEMQNKGANDE
;
A
#
# COMPACT_ATOMS: atom_id res chain seq x y z
N MET A 1 13.99 -12.28 14.81
CA MET A 1 13.61 -11.84 13.45
C MET A 1 12.91 -10.50 13.60
N ASN A 2 13.35 -9.48 12.87
CA ASN A 2 12.62 -8.22 12.84
C ASN A 2 11.42 -8.40 11.91
N THR A 3 10.23 -8.15 12.42
CA THR A 3 8.99 -8.17 11.64
C THR A 3 8.73 -6.75 11.16
N PHE A 4 8.61 -6.56 9.84
CA PHE A 4 8.30 -5.27 9.25
C PHE A 4 6.86 -5.29 8.75
N SER A 5 6.11 -4.22 9.02
CA SER A 5 4.74 -4.09 8.53
C SER A 5 4.33 -2.64 8.35
N ILE A 6 3.59 -2.36 7.29
CA ILE A 6 2.91 -1.07 7.11
C ILE A 6 1.53 -1.16 7.75
N VAL A 7 1.15 -0.14 8.52
CA VAL A 7 -0.18 -0.03 9.13
C VAL A 7 -0.97 1.15 8.56
N THR A 8 -0.27 2.14 8.02
CA THR A 8 -0.84 3.34 7.42
C THR A 8 0.02 3.81 6.24
N PHE A 9 -0.63 4.46 5.28
CA PHE A 9 0.02 5.24 4.24
C PHE A 9 -0.76 6.54 4.02
N THR A 10 -0.14 7.51 3.35
CA THR A 10 -0.78 8.80 3.04
C THR A 10 -0.94 8.91 1.53
N SER A 11 -2.06 9.46 1.07
CA SER A 11 -2.25 9.91 -0.31
C SER A 11 -3.14 11.16 -0.30
N ASN A 12 -2.80 12.17 -1.09
CA ASN A 12 -3.54 13.44 -1.17
C ASN A 12 -3.89 14.05 0.22
N ALA A 13 -2.91 14.09 1.13
CA ALA A 13 -3.06 14.55 2.52
C ALA A 13 -4.09 13.75 3.38
N THR A 14 -4.61 12.65 2.87
CA THR A 14 -5.47 11.71 3.60
C THR A 14 -4.64 10.55 4.11
N VAL A 15 -4.75 10.25 5.41
CA VAL A 15 -4.12 9.06 6.01
C VAL A 15 -5.08 7.87 5.89
N TYR A 16 -4.63 6.84 5.20
CA TYR A 16 -5.34 5.58 5.06
C TYR A 16 -4.78 4.56 6.04
N LYS A 17 -5.68 3.96 6.83
CA LYS A 17 -5.35 2.88 7.77
C LYS A 17 -5.69 1.54 7.15
N LEU A 18 -4.75 0.60 7.21
CA LEU A 18 -4.98 -0.77 6.76
C LEU A 18 -5.78 -1.55 7.80
N LYS A 19 -6.71 -2.39 7.35
CA LYS A 19 -7.52 -3.28 8.21
C LYS A 19 -6.63 -4.27 8.97
N GLU A 20 -5.60 -4.76 8.29
CA GLU A 20 -4.56 -5.63 8.84
C GLU A 20 -3.18 -5.04 8.48
N PRO A 21 -2.16 -5.17 9.33
CA PRO A 21 -0.81 -4.75 8.98
C PRO A 21 -0.33 -5.47 7.71
N LEU A 22 0.15 -4.72 6.72
CA LEU A 22 0.73 -5.29 5.50
C LEU A 22 2.11 -5.88 5.84
N PRO A 23 2.27 -7.22 5.85
CA PRO A 23 3.55 -7.81 6.19
C PRO A 23 4.58 -7.54 5.08
N LEU A 24 5.79 -7.22 5.50
CA LEU A 24 6.94 -7.05 4.62
C LEU A 24 7.99 -8.13 4.94
N GLU A 25 8.46 -8.78 3.89
CA GLU A 25 9.61 -9.66 3.95
C GLU A 25 10.88 -8.83 3.72
N ASN A 26 11.98 -9.21 4.36
CA ASN A 26 13.28 -8.56 4.17
C ASN A 26 14.22 -9.49 3.42
N GLU A 27 15.00 -8.90 2.52
CA GLU A 27 16.07 -9.57 1.80
C GLU A 27 17.30 -8.65 1.74
N HIS A 28 18.49 -9.25 1.67
CA HIS A 28 19.72 -8.51 1.37
C HIS A 28 19.92 -8.48 -0.15
N CYS A 29 19.87 -7.29 -0.74
CA CYS A 29 20.11 -7.08 -2.16
C CYS A 29 21.47 -6.41 -2.38
N GLY A 30 22.54 -7.22 -2.29
CA GLY A 30 23.91 -6.72 -2.39
C GLY A 30 24.28 -5.82 -1.20
N GLU A 31 24.64 -4.57 -1.47
CA GLU A 31 24.99 -3.57 -0.44
C GLU A 31 23.75 -2.86 0.16
N LYS A 32 22.57 -3.05 -0.44
CA LYS A 32 21.33 -2.40 0.01
C LYS A 32 20.44 -3.34 0.80
N LEU A 33 19.65 -2.74 1.69
CA LEU A 33 18.52 -3.41 2.34
C LEU A 33 17.34 -3.42 1.37
N CYS A 34 16.55 -4.49 1.41
CA CYS A 34 15.31 -4.60 0.67
C CYS A 34 14.17 -5.03 1.59
N LEU A 35 13.04 -4.34 1.48
CA LEU A 35 11.75 -4.80 1.97
C LEU A 35 10.85 -5.04 0.77
N TYR A 36 10.05 -6.10 0.80
CA TYR A 36 9.09 -6.37 -0.26
C TYR A 36 7.79 -6.96 0.27
N ASN A 37 6.72 -6.71 -0.49
CA ASN A 37 5.46 -7.40 -0.33
C ASN A 37 5.14 -8.13 -1.63
N LYS A 38 5.21 -9.46 -1.60
CA LYS A 38 4.96 -10.32 -2.75
C LYS A 38 3.54 -10.18 -3.30
N GLU A 39 2.58 -9.91 -2.41
CA GLU A 39 1.17 -9.90 -2.74
C GLU A 39 0.76 -8.68 -3.61
N LEU A 40 1.38 -7.53 -3.38
CA LEU A 40 1.24 -6.31 -4.17
C LEU A 40 2.38 -6.14 -5.18
N ASN A 41 3.39 -7.02 -5.13
CA ASN A 41 4.61 -6.95 -5.95
C ASN A 41 5.31 -5.58 -5.86
N ILE A 42 5.43 -5.06 -4.63
CA ILE A 42 6.10 -3.80 -4.33
C ILE A 42 7.40 -4.06 -3.56
N TYR A 43 8.40 -3.21 -3.82
CA TYR A 43 9.74 -3.30 -3.26
C TYR A 43 10.17 -1.93 -2.78
N GLY A 44 10.87 -1.88 -1.64
CA GLY A 44 11.56 -0.71 -1.15
C GLY A 44 13.02 -1.06 -0.90
N PHE A 45 13.90 -0.21 -1.40
CA PHE A 45 15.34 -0.33 -1.29
C PHE A 45 15.90 0.85 -0.50
N GLY A 46 16.97 0.62 0.24
CA GLY A 46 17.63 1.73 0.91
C GLY A 46 18.79 1.31 1.80
N ASP A 47 19.48 2.32 2.31
CA ASP A 47 20.61 2.15 3.22
C ASP A 47 20.13 1.99 4.68
N SER A 48 18.82 2.04 4.92
CA SER A 48 18.18 1.82 6.22
C SER A 48 16.79 1.20 6.05
N TRP A 49 16.29 0.52 7.09
CA TRP A 49 14.93 -0.01 7.11
C TRP A 49 13.86 1.10 6.99
N THR A 50 14.13 2.28 7.54
CA THR A 50 13.25 3.44 7.39
C THR A 50 13.14 3.85 5.92
N ALA A 51 14.26 3.99 5.22
CA ALA A 51 14.26 4.31 3.79
C ALA A 51 13.49 3.27 2.96
N CYS A 52 13.67 1.97 3.25
CA CYS A 52 12.93 0.91 2.58
C CYS A 52 11.40 1.02 2.84
N MET A 53 11.00 1.33 4.08
CA MET A 53 9.59 1.51 4.41
C MET A 53 8.98 2.74 3.75
N ASP A 54 9.74 3.82 3.59
CA ASP A 54 9.28 5.04 2.93
C ASP A 54 9.05 4.79 1.43
N GLU A 55 9.96 4.09 0.74
CA GLU A 55 9.72 3.65 -0.65
C GLU A 55 8.47 2.76 -0.78
N ILE A 56 8.25 1.82 0.14
CA ILE A 56 7.03 0.99 0.16
C ILE A 56 5.78 1.85 0.30
N ARG A 57 5.81 2.89 1.14
CA ARG A 57 4.68 3.83 1.31
C ARG A 57 4.43 4.66 0.04
N GLU A 58 5.49 5.11 -0.63
CA GLU A 58 5.38 5.81 -1.92
C GLU A 58 4.75 4.91 -2.99
N TYR A 59 5.13 3.63 -3.05
CA TYR A 59 4.48 2.68 -3.94
C TYR A 59 3.01 2.44 -3.58
N LEU A 60 2.66 2.37 -2.30
CA LEU A 60 1.27 2.26 -1.87
C LEU A 60 0.45 3.50 -2.26
N GLU A 61 1.00 4.70 -2.09
CA GLU A 61 0.41 5.96 -2.55
C GLU A 61 0.19 5.94 -4.06
N PHE A 62 1.21 5.58 -4.84
CA PHE A 62 1.11 5.46 -6.30
C PHE A 62 0.01 4.48 -6.73
N LEU A 63 -0.02 3.28 -6.13
CA LEU A 63 -1.04 2.28 -6.42
C LEU A 63 -2.44 2.78 -6.06
N TRP A 64 -2.57 3.48 -4.94
CA TRP A 64 -3.84 4.03 -4.49
C TRP A 64 -4.37 5.08 -5.47
N GLU A 65 -3.54 6.04 -5.87
CA GLU A 65 -3.94 7.14 -6.74
C GLU A 65 -4.25 6.68 -8.16
N ASN A 66 -3.43 5.77 -8.71
CA ASN A 66 -3.54 5.36 -10.11
C ASN A 66 -4.53 4.19 -10.33
N TYR A 67 -4.88 3.44 -9.28
CA TYR A 67 -5.78 2.29 -9.40
C TYR A 67 -6.95 2.38 -8.44
N ALA A 68 -6.71 2.56 -7.15
CA ALA A 68 -7.80 2.54 -6.17
C ALA A 68 -8.78 3.70 -6.36
N MET A 69 -8.30 4.87 -6.80
CA MET A 69 -9.12 6.08 -7.01
C MET A 69 -9.64 6.24 -8.44
N GLU A 70 -9.10 5.49 -9.41
CA GLU A 70 -9.43 5.63 -10.83
C GLU A 70 -10.82 5.03 -11.17
N ASP A 71 -11.48 5.54 -12.20
CA ASP A 71 -12.74 5.04 -12.75
C ASP A 71 -12.52 3.70 -13.46
N ASP A 72 -13.40 2.71 -13.22
CA ASP A 72 -13.31 1.37 -13.82
C ASP A 72 -13.25 1.42 -15.36
N LYS A 73 -13.87 2.43 -15.99
CA LYS A 73 -13.85 2.59 -17.45
C LYS A 73 -12.46 2.90 -18.02
N HIS A 74 -11.53 3.37 -17.19
CA HIS A 74 -10.14 3.66 -17.55
C HIS A 74 -9.19 2.50 -17.19
N LEU A 75 -9.70 1.45 -16.54
CA LEU A 75 -8.90 0.33 -16.06
C LEU A 75 -9.12 -0.90 -16.92
N THR A 76 -8.04 -1.65 -17.12
CA THR A 76 -8.15 -3.03 -17.62
C THR A 76 -8.80 -3.92 -16.58
N LYS A 77 -9.32 -5.08 -16.97
CA LYS A 77 -9.90 -6.05 -16.02
C LYS A 77 -8.96 -6.39 -14.86
N GLY A 78 -7.68 -6.64 -15.15
CA GLY A 78 -6.68 -6.93 -14.11
C GLY A 78 -6.40 -5.73 -13.20
N ALA A 79 -6.47 -4.51 -13.73
CA ALA A 79 -6.35 -3.30 -12.93
C ALA A 79 -7.57 -3.05 -12.03
N VAL A 80 -8.77 -3.44 -12.47
CA VAL A 80 -9.99 -3.45 -11.62
C VAL A 80 -9.84 -4.46 -10.47
N GLU A 81 -9.27 -5.64 -10.73
CA GLU A 81 -8.98 -6.63 -9.66
C GLU A 81 -7.99 -6.07 -8.62
N LEU A 82 -6.93 -5.39 -9.06
CA LEU A 82 -5.98 -4.70 -8.18
C LEU A 82 -6.67 -3.57 -7.39
N LYS A 83 -7.48 -2.74 -8.04
CA LYS A 83 -8.27 -1.68 -7.39
C LYS A 83 -9.12 -2.22 -6.26
N ASN A 84 -9.88 -3.29 -6.50
CA ASN A 84 -10.75 -3.89 -5.50
C ASN A 84 -9.94 -4.42 -4.32
N LYS A 85 -8.83 -5.10 -4.60
CA LYS A 85 -7.89 -5.55 -3.58
C LYS A 85 -7.37 -4.42 -2.71
N LEU A 86 -6.89 -3.32 -3.31
CA LEU A 86 -6.39 -2.15 -2.57
C LEU A 86 -7.48 -1.54 -1.68
N ARG A 87 -8.70 -1.37 -2.21
CA ARG A 87 -9.84 -0.85 -1.44
C ARG A 87 -10.24 -1.76 -0.29
N ASP A 88 -10.16 -3.07 -0.49
CA ASP A 88 -10.47 -4.06 0.54
C ASP A 88 -9.44 -4.09 1.67
N MET A 89 -8.22 -3.62 1.44
CA MET A 89 -7.17 -3.55 2.46
C MET A 89 -7.35 -2.38 3.45
N VAL A 90 -8.11 -1.34 3.08
CA VAL A 90 -8.21 -0.10 3.87
C VAL A 90 -9.48 -0.08 4.72
N GLU A 91 -9.38 0.38 5.96
CA GLU A 91 -10.55 0.64 6.81
C GLU A 91 -11.42 1.72 6.15
N MET A 92 -12.64 1.36 5.74
CA MET A 92 -13.61 2.36 5.31
C MET A 92 -13.92 3.26 6.51
N GLN A 93 -13.58 4.55 6.42
CA GLN A 93 -14.19 5.53 7.30
C GLN A 93 -15.66 5.57 6.91
N ASN A 94 -16.52 4.87 7.66
CA ASN A 94 -17.95 5.08 7.59
C ASN A 94 -18.18 6.58 7.81
N LYS A 95 -18.46 7.32 6.73
CA LYS A 95 -19.31 8.49 6.87
C LYS A 95 -20.57 7.95 7.52
N GLY A 96 -20.87 8.39 8.74
CA GLY A 96 -22.13 8.08 9.37
C GLY A 96 -23.23 8.24 8.34
N ALA A 97 -24.03 7.19 8.19
CA ALA A 97 -25.42 7.39 7.81
C ALA A 97 -25.98 8.37 8.84
N ASN A 98 -25.94 9.67 8.51
CA ASN A 98 -26.92 10.57 9.07
C ASN A 98 -28.14 10.39 8.18
N ASP A 99 -29.03 9.61 8.78
CA ASP A 99 -30.43 9.44 8.43
C ASP A 99 -31.11 10.79 8.11
N GLU A 100 -32.04 10.70 7.14
CA GLU A 100 -33.23 11.54 6.92
C GLU A 100 -33.10 13.05 6.65
#